data_AF-A0A8X7X0W5-F1
#
_entry.id   AF-A0A8X7X0W5-F1
#
_cell.length_a   1.000
_cell.length_b   1.000
_cell.length_c   1.000
_cell.angle_alpha   90.00
_cell.angle_beta   90.00
_cell.angle_gamma   90.00
#
_symmetry.space_group_name_H-M   'P 1'
#
loop_
_entity.id
_entity.type
_entity.pdbx_description
1 polymer ?
#
loop_
_entity_poly.entity_id
_entity_poly.type
_entity_poly.pdbx_seq_one_letter_code
_entity_poly.pdbx_strand_id
1 'polypeptide(L)'
;MDPAPLSSQDAVIKESQQGNCDTPLPCQDVVTEGWCSCSYTEAGLPAATEGHTGEMKLWNKYKVTSIPSLVFIDVTTGKVVCRNGLLVVRDDPDGLEFPWGPKPFGEVVAGPLVRNNGQSTDSSTLEGSYVGVYFSAHWCPPCRSLTRVLVESYRMVKESGKKFEIVFVSADRSEDSFKQYFSEMPWLAVPYSDEGRRSRLNRLYGIQGIPTLILLDTEGKLITRQGRVEVLNDLECREFPWHPKPVLELNESNAVQLNEGPCLVLFVDAEEEGELEPAKELIQPIAEKIIAKYKAKEEETPLLFFIAGEDDMTDSLRDYTNLPEAAPLLTILDMSARAKYVLDVEEITPSIVEHFVDDFLAEKLKPEPI
;
A
#
# COMPACT_ATOMS: atom_id res chain seq x y z
N MET A 1 -17.40 -53.43 30.88
CA MET A 1 -17.43 -52.11 31.53
C MET A 1 -17.14 -51.11 30.44
N ASP A 2 -18.18 -50.79 29.68
CA ASP A 2 -18.18 -49.75 28.66
C ASP A 2 -18.52 -48.41 29.32
N PRO A 3 -17.84 -47.31 29.00
CA PRO A 3 -18.26 -46.00 29.44
C PRO A 3 -19.39 -45.45 28.55
N ALA A 4 -20.43 -44.98 29.23
CA ALA A 4 -21.66 -44.40 28.70
C ALA A 4 -21.43 -43.07 27.93
N PRO A 5 -22.35 -42.69 27.01
CA PRO A 5 -22.22 -41.53 26.14
C PRO A 5 -22.59 -40.22 26.84
N LEU A 6 -21.84 -39.14 26.54
CA LEU A 6 -22.16 -37.77 26.93
C LEU A 6 -23.08 -37.12 25.88
N SER A 7 -24.09 -36.42 26.39
CA SER A 7 -25.26 -35.90 25.68
C SER A 7 -24.97 -34.76 24.72
N SER A 8 -25.53 -34.85 23.52
CA SER A 8 -25.85 -33.72 22.65
C SER A 8 -26.97 -32.89 23.27
N GLN A 9 -26.72 -31.61 23.52
CA GLN A 9 -27.78 -30.63 23.77
C GLN A 9 -28.12 -29.94 22.45
N ASP A 10 -29.28 -30.29 21.91
CA ASP A 10 -29.95 -29.60 20.83
C ASP A 10 -30.44 -28.22 21.32
N ALA A 11 -29.90 -27.15 20.74
CA ALA A 11 -30.46 -25.82 20.87
C ALA A 11 -31.40 -25.57 19.68
N VAL A 12 -32.68 -25.66 19.98
CA VAL A 12 -33.86 -25.47 19.13
C VAL A 12 -33.88 -24.09 18.48
N ILE A 13 -33.87 -24.04 17.15
CA ILE A 13 -34.25 -22.84 16.37
C ILE A 13 -35.76 -22.70 16.48
N LYS A 14 -36.22 -21.65 17.18
CA LYS A 14 -37.63 -21.25 17.20
C LYS A 14 -37.94 -20.43 15.95
N GLU A 15 -38.65 -21.04 15.01
CA GLU A 15 -39.42 -20.32 13.99
C GLU A 15 -40.55 -19.55 14.69
N SER A 16 -40.58 -18.23 14.52
CA SER A 16 -41.72 -17.40 14.90
C SER A 16 -42.41 -16.85 13.66
N GLN A 17 -43.50 -17.53 13.30
CA GLN A 17 -44.76 -17.05 12.73
C GLN A 17 -44.72 -15.96 11.65
N GLN A 18 -45.03 -16.42 10.43
CA GLN A 18 -45.67 -15.68 9.35
C GLN A 18 -46.98 -15.01 9.80
N GLY A 19 -47.06 -13.70 9.63
CA GLY A 19 -48.30 -12.94 9.56
C GLY A 19 -48.62 -12.61 8.11
N ASN A 20 -49.79 -13.05 7.64
CA ASN A 20 -50.37 -12.81 6.31
C ASN A 20 -50.38 -11.33 5.91
N CYS A 21 -50.02 -11.06 4.64
CA CYS A 21 -50.62 -9.97 3.87
C CYS A 21 -51.35 -10.59 2.67
N ASP A 22 -52.67 -10.42 2.67
CA ASP A 22 -53.59 -10.87 1.65
C ASP A 22 -53.31 -10.20 0.28
N THR A 23 -53.16 -11.07 -0.74
CA THR A 23 -53.51 -11.01 -2.18
C THR A 23 -53.95 -9.70 -2.86
N PRO A 24 -53.97 -9.64 -4.23
CA PRO A 24 -53.16 -10.32 -5.25
C PRO A 24 -52.65 -9.32 -6.32
N LEU A 25 -51.84 -9.74 -7.29
CA LEU A 25 -52.02 -9.51 -8.74
C LEU A 25 -50.79 -10.04 -9.53
N PRO A 26 -50.96 -10.42 -10.80
CA PRO A 26 -50.29 -11.58 -11.40
C PRO A 26 -49.00 -11.23 -12.13
N CYS A 27 -48.08 -12.20 -12.20
CA CYS A 27 -47.10 -12.26 -13.28
C CYS A 27 -47.84 -12.40 -14.62
N GLN A 28 -47.52 -11.50 -15.55
CA GLN A 28 -47.60 -11.80 -16.97
C GLN A 28 -46.22 -11.57 -17.57
N ASP A 29 -45.70 -12.64 -18.18
CA ASP A 29 -44.50 -12.64 -18.99
C ASP A 29 -44.67 -11.70 -20.20
N VAL A 30 -43.76 -10.75 -20.34
CA VAL A 30 -43.38 -10.20 -21.65
C VAL A 30 -41.87 -10.09 -21.69
N VAL A 31 -41.27 -10.98 -22.49
CA VAL A 31 -39.86 -10.91 -22.88
C VAL A 31 -39.73 -9.87 -23.99
N THR A 32 -39.03 -8.77 -23.74
CA THR A 32 -38.26 -8.05 -24.76
C THR A 32 -37.12 -7.27 -24.12
N GLU A 33 -35.96 -7.38 -24.75
CA GLU A 33 -34.66 -6.78 -24.45
C GLU A 33 -34.72 -5.34 -23.91
N GLY A 34 -34.04 -5.09 -22.78
CA GLY A 34 -33.93 -3.75 -22.22
C GLY A 34 -33.15 -3.76 -20.91
N TRP A 35 -32.14 -2.92 -20.81
CA TRP A 35 -31.30 -2.74 -19.63
C TRP A 35 -32.16 -2.38 -18.41
N CYS A 36 -32.02 -3.13 -17.32
CA CYS A 36 -32.75 -2.86 -16.09
C CYS A 36 -32.01 -1.77 -15.28
N SER A 37 -32.37 -0.50 -15.50
CA SER A 37 -32.08 0.57 -14.56
C SER A 37 -33.14 0.55 -13.47
N CYS A 38 -32.80 0.12 -12.25
CA CYS A 38 -33.66 0.30 -11.10
C CYS A 38 -33.60 1.77 -10.63
N SER A 39 -34.50 2.60 -11.15
CA SER A 39 -34.88 3.87 -10.53
C SER A 39 -35.88 3.60 -9.41
N TYR A 40 -35.45 3.74 -8.16
CA TYR A 40 -36.37 3.81 -7.02
C TYR A 40 -36.95 5.22 -6.91
N THR A 41 -38.27 5.33 -6.98
CA THR A 41 -39.03 6.55 -6.69
C THR A 41 -39.04 6.84 -5.19
N GLU A 42 -38.66 8.07 -4.82
CA GLU A 42 -38.69 8.62 -3.48
C GLU A 42 -40.09 8.52 -2.84
N ALA A 43 -40.16 7.82 -1.71
CA ALA A 43 -41.19 8.04 -0.71
C ALA A 43 -40.53 8.61 0.55
N GLY A 44 -40.55 9.94 0.65
CA GLY A 44 -40.53 10.70 1.90
C GLY A 44 -39.42 10.40 2.91
N LEU A 45 -38.23 10.94 2.68
CA LEU A 45 -37.27 11.30 3.73
C LEU A 45 -37.20 12.84 3.81
N PRO A 46 -37.12 13.44 5.01
CA PRO A 46 -37.07 14.88 5.14
C PRO A 46 -35.83 15.43 4.44
N ALA A 47 -35.99 16.55 3.73
CA ALA A 47 -34.93 17.25 3.04
C ALA A 47 -33.73 17.44 3.99
N ALA A 48 -32.62 16.78 3.67
CA ALA A 48 -31.35 17.01 4.32
C ALA A 48 -30.81 18.36 3.84
N THR A 49 -31.13 19.41 4.58
CA THR A 49 -30.32 20.61 4.63
C THR A 49 -29.04 20.30 5.41
N GLU A 50 -27.92 20.79 4.88
CA GLU A 50 -26.60 20.97 5.53
C GLU A 50 -25.57 19.80 5.42
N GLY A 51 -24.55 20.08 4.58
CA GLY A 51 -23.13 19.74 4.74
C GLY A 51 -22.75 18.35 5.25
N HIS A 52 -22.52 17.40 4.34
CA HIS A 52 -21.77 16.17 4.65
C HIS A 52 -20.31 16.29 4.20
N THR A 53 -19.46 16.87 5.05
CA THR A 53 -17.98 16.86 4.93
C THR A 53 -17.35 15.61 5.59
N GLY A 54 -18.06 14.47 5.55
CA GLY A 54 -17.67 13.24 6.27
C GLY A 54 -17.25 12.05 5.41
N GLU A 55 -17.71 11.95 4.16
CA GLU A 55 -17.54 10.72 3.36
C GLU A 55 -16.10 10.50 2.86
N MET A 56 -15.34 11.57 2.60
CA MET A 56 -13.94 11.47 2.15
C MET A 56 -12.97 10.96 3.23
N LYS A 57 -13.36 10.98 4.51
CA LYS A 57 -12.47 10.59 5.62
C LYS A 57 -12.21 9.08 5.69
N LEU A 58 -13.20 8.25 5.36
CA LEU A 58 -13.03 6.80 5.38
C LEU A 58 -12.13 6.33 4.24
N TRP A 59 -12.22 6.99 3.08
CA TRP A 59 -11.38 6.73 1.92
C TRP A 59 -9.89 6.89 2.26
N ASN A 60 -9.54 8.02 2.88
CA ASN A 60 -8.19 8.30 3.36
C ASN A 60 -7.76 7.41 4.52
N LYS A 61 -8.64 7.23 5.52
CA LYS A 61 -8.36 6.39 6.69
C LYS A 61 -7.98 4.97 6.30
N TYR A 62 -8.63 4.42 5.29
CA TYR A 62 -8.37 3.07 4.81
C TYR A 62 -7.45 3.00 3.59
N LYS A 63 -6.96 4.15 3.11
CA LYS A 63 -6.03 4.28 1.98
C LYS A 63 -6.57 3.58 0.73
N VAL A 64 -7.83 3.86 0.40
CA VAL A 64 -8.48 3.33 -0.80
C VAL A 64 -7.88 4.04 -2.02
N THR A 65 -7.38 3.29 -3.00
CA THR A 65 -6.68 3.87 -4.17
C THR A 65 -7.41 3.64 -5.49
N SER A 66 -8.46 2.82 -5.51
CA SER A 66 -9.23 2.52 -6.72
C SER A 66 -10.67 2.13 -6.40
N ILE A 67 -11.53 2.14 -7.42
CA ILE A 67 -12.91 1.65 -7.35
C ILE A 67 -13.15 0.58 -8.43
N PRO A 68 -13.90 -0.50 -8.12
CA PRO A 68 -14.45 -0.85 -6.81
C PRO A 68 -13.38 -1.31 -5.82
N SER A 69 -13.60 -1.08 -4.52
CA SER A 69 -12.70 -1.52 -3.44
C SER A 69 -13.48 -2.22 -2.32
N LEU A 70 -12.86 -3.24 -1.72
CA LEU A 70 -13.37 -3.94 -0.55
C LEU A 70 -12.23 -4.03 0.47
N VAL A 71 -12.43 -3.49 1.67
CA VAL A 71 -11.42 -3.51 2.75
C VAL A 71 -11.99 -4.29 3.92
N PHE A 72 -11.27 -5.29 4.40
CA PHE A 72 -11.59 -6.00 5.64
C PHE A 72 -10.95 -5.29 6.82
N ILE A 73 -11.72 -5.10 7.88
CA ILE A 73 -11.32 -4.38 9.10
C ILE A 73 -11.69 -5.24 10.29
N ASP A 74 -10.79 -5.34 11.26
CA ASP A 74 -11.08 -5.97 12.55
C ASP A 74 -11.97 -5.03 13.37
N VAL A 75 -13.19 -5.46 13.69
CA VAL A 75 -14.19 -4.60 14.36
C VAL A 75 -13.79 -4.21 15.78
N THR A 76 -12.96 -5.01 16.45
CA THR A 76 -12.56 -4.79 17.85
C THR A 76 -11.46 -3.74 17.93
N THR A 77 -10.50 -3.80 17.02
CA THR A 77 -9.33 -2.93 16.99
C THR A 77 -9.46 -1.76 16.02
N GLY A 78 -10.39 -1.84 15.06
CA GLY A 78 -10.52 -0.89 13.96
C GLY A 78 -9.39 -0.95 12.92
N LYS A 79 -8.46 -1.92 13.04
CA LYS A 79 -7.30 -2.06 12.16
C LYS A 79 -7.68 -2.73 10.83
N VAL A 80 -7.02 -2.30 9.76
CA VAL A 80 -7.16 -2.94 8.45
C VAL A 80 -6.55 -4.34 8.48
N VAL A 81 -7.38 -5.31 8.13
CA VAL A 81 -7.04 -6.73 8.01
C VAL A 81 -6.60 -7.04 6.58
N CYS A 82 -7.31 -6.51 5.58
CA CYS A 82 -6.93 -6.66 4.17
C CYS A 82 -7.48 -5.50 3.34
N ARG A 83 -6.60 -4.81 2.60
CA ARG A 83 -7.01 -3.73 1.67
C ARG A 83 -7.57 -4.22 0.34
N ASN A 84 -7.15 -5.41 -0.09
CA ASN A 84 -7.47 -5.97 -1.40
C ASN A 84 -8.55 -7.04 -1.30
N GLY A 85 -9.64 -6.72 -0.59
CA GLY A 85 -10.72 -7.63 -0.26
C GLY A 85 -11.35 -8.33 -1.48
N LEU A 86 -11.47 -7.61 -2.61
CA LEU A 86 -12.02 -8.20 -3.84
C LEU A 86 -11.13 -9.31 -4.40
N LEU A 87 -9.80 -9.14 -4.31
CA LEU A 87 -8.86 -10.14 -4.79
C LEU A 87 -8.87 -11.39 -3.91
N VAL A 88 -8.89 -11.22 -2.58
CA VAL A 88 -8.93 -12.39 -1.67
C VAL A 88 -10.23 -13.17 -1.80
N VAL A 89 -11.39 -12.51 -1.93
CA VAL A 89 -12.69 -13.19 -2.11
C VAL A 89 -12.75 -13.95 -3.44
N ARG A 90 -12.18 -13.39 -4.51
CA ARG A 90 -12.10 -14.06 -5.81
C ARG A 90 -11.21 -15.29 -5.77
N ASP A 91 -10.07 -15.20 -5.09
CA ASP A 91 -9.05 -16.25 -5.08
C ASP A 91 -9.31 -17.35 -4.02
N ASP A 92 -10.14 -17.06 -3.00
CA ASP A 92 -10.60 -18.00 -1.98
C ASP A 92 -12.14 -17.97 -1.87
N PRO A 93 -12.86 -18.46 -2.90
CA PRO A 93 -14.32 -18.38 -2.97
C PRO A 93 -15.03 -19.16 -1.86
N ASP A 94 -14.36 -20.17 -1.31
CA ASP A 94 -14.87 -21.02 -0.23
C ASP A 94 -14.52 -20.49 1.17
N GLY A 95 -13.72 -19.42 1.26
CA GLY A 95 -13.34 -18.78 2.53
C GLY A 95 -12.45 -19.63 3.43
N LEU A 96 -11.65 -20.54 2.85
CA LEU A 96 -10.78 -21.44 3.60
C LEU A 96 -9.62 -20.72 4.30
N GLU A 97 -9.26 -19.53 3.81
CA GLU A 97 -8.24 -18.66 4.40
C GLU A 97 -8.85 -17.55 5.28
N PHE A 98 -10.16 -17.57 5.55
CA PHE A 98 -10.81 -16.58 6.42
C PHE A 98 -10.40 -16.77 7.91
N PRO A 99 -10.13 -15.68 8.66
CA PRO A 99 -10.12 -14.28 8.23
C PRO A 99 -8.91 -13.97 7.36
N TRP A 100 -9.12 -13.26 6.24
CA TRP A 100 -8.09 -12.91 5.25
C TRP A 100 -7.11 -11.83 5.74
N GLY A 101 -6.64 -11.94 6.98
CA GLY A 101 -5.73 -11.00 7.62
C GLY A 101 -4.28 -11.11 7.19
N PRO A 102 -3.46 -10.16 7.65
CA PRO A 102 -2.05 -10.18 7.35
C PRO A 102 -1.44 -11.34 8.15
N LYS A 103 -1.17 -12.43 7.45
CA LYS A 103 -0.39 -13.53 8.00
C LYS A 103 1.07 -13.09 8.14
N PRO A 104 1.78 -13.49 9.20
CA PRO A 104 3.21 -13.23 9.31
C PRO A 104 3.94 -13.74 8.07
N PHE A 105 4.91 -12.98 7.56
CA PHE A 105 5.68 -13.36 6.37
C PHE A 105 6.22 -14.79 6.45
N GLY A 106 6.75 -15.18 7.63
CA GLY A 106 7.28 -16.52 7.89
C GLY A 106 6.28 -17.65 7.65
N GLU A 107 5.00 -17.45 7.98
CA GLU A 107 3.94 -18.43 7.71
C GLU A 107 3.65 -18.52 6.21
N VAL A 108 3.60 -17.37 5.52
CA VAL A 108 3.24 -17.33 4.10
C VAL A 108 4.34 -17.89 3.22
N VAL A 109 5.61 -17.65 3.56
CA VAL A 109 6.78 -18.14 2.80
C VAL A 109 7.14 -19.60 3.12
N ALA A 110 6.58 -20.15 4.20
CA ALA A 110 6.93 -21.46 4.76
C ALA A 110 7.03 -22.57 3.70
N GLY A 111 8.11 -23.33 3.75
CA GLY A 111 8.37 -24.50 2.91
C GLY A 111 9.65 -24.37 2.07
N PRO A 112 9.85 -25.29 1.10
CA PRO A 112 11.08 -25.29 0.30
C PRO A 112 11.19 -24.04 -0.58
N LEU A 113 12.39 -23.49 -0.64
CA LEU A 113 12.87 -22.48 -1.57
C LEU A 113 13.99 -23.08 -2.42
N VAL A 114 14.13 -22.61 -3.65
CA VAL A 114 15.13 -23.14 -4.59
C VAL A 114 16.22 -22.13 -4.88
N ARG A 115 17.45 -22.61 -5.09
CA ARG A 115 18.57 -21.86 -5.67
C ARG A 115 18.61 -22.06 -7.18
N ASN A 116 19.27 -21.16 -7.89
CA ASN A 116 19.42 -21.22 -9.35
C ASN A 116 20.17 -22.47 -9.85
N ASN A 117 20.90 -23.18 -8.98
CA ASN A 117 21.55 -24.45 -9.25
C ASN A 117 20.64 -25.68 -8.99
N GLY A 118 19.35 -25.46 -8.70
CA GLY A 118 18.37 -26.51 -8.40
C GLY A 118 18.40 -27.06 -6.97
N GLN A 119 19.32 -26.60 -6.11
CA GLN A 119 19.32 -26.99 -4.70
C GLN A 119 18.12 -26.39 -3.97
N SER A 120 17.47 -27.20 -3.14
CA SER A 120 16.39 -26.74 -2.26
C SER A 120 16.94 -26.44 -0.87
N THR A 121 16.45 -25.37 -0.26
CA THR A 121 16.65 -25.02 1.15
C THR A 121 15.30 -24.76 1.80
N ASP A 122 15.21 -24.90 3.12
CA ASP A 122 13.99 -24.55 3.85
C ASP A 122 13.91 -23.04 4.09
N SER A 123 12.70 -22.48 4.13
CA SER A 123 12.46 -21.07 4.42
C SER A 123 13.00 -20.61 5.79
N SER A 124 13.18 -21.51 6.76
CA SER A 124 13.80 -21.20 8.07
C SER A 124 15.21 -20.61 7.95
N THR A 125 15.92 -20.80 6.81
CA THR A 125 17.22 -20.14 6.59
C THR A 125 17.11 -18.61 6.47
N LEU A 126 15.90 -18.07 6.30
CA LEU A 126 15.65 -16.63 6.27
C LEU A 126 15.59 -15.99 7.66
N GLU A 127 15.44 -16.78 8.73
CA GLU A 127 15.29 -16.27 10.09
C GLU A 127 16.48 -15.40 10.50
N GLY A 128 16.20 -14.21 11.04
CA GLY A 128 17.22 -13.26 11.46
C GLY A 128 18.00 -12.59 10.31
N SER A 129 17.53 -12.71 9.07
CA SER A 129 18.05 -11.99 7.90
C SER A 129 17.08 -10.91 7.46
N TYR A 130 17.62 -9.82 6.92
CA TYR A 130 16.81 -8.93 6.08
C TYR A 130 16.38 -9.71 4.84
N VAL A 131 15.12 -9.57 4.43
CA VAL A 131 14.58 -10.31 3.29
C VAL A 131 14.03 -9.35 2.25
N GLY A 132 14.56 -9.42 1.03
CA GLY A 132 13.97 -8.79 -0.14
C GLY A 132 12.98 -9.74 -0.82
N VAL A 133 11.69 -9.42 -0.86
CA VAL A 133 10.71 -10.20 -1.65
C VAL A 133 10.57 -9.53 -3.02
N TYR A 134 11.08 -10.21 -4.05
CA TYR A 134 11.22 -9.66 -5.39
C TYR A 134 10.18 -10.25 -6.35
N PHE A 135 9.23 -9.44 -6.78
CA PHE A 135 8.19 -9.82 -7.75
C PHE A 135 8.60 -9.35 -9.14
N SER A 136 8.81 -10.31 -10.05
CA SER A 136 9.39 -10.02 -11.36
C SER A 136 9.09 -11.12 -12.39
N ALA A 137 9.40 -10.86 -13.67
CA ALA A 137 9.30 -11.84 -14.74
C ALA A 137 10.24 -11.51 -15.91
N HIS A 138 10.65 -12.56 -16.65
CA HIS A 138 11.59 -12.45 -17.76
C HIS A 138 11.05 -11.61 -18.92
N TRP A 139 9.77 -11.78 -19.22
CA TRP A 139 9.08 -11.12 -20.34
C TRP A 139 8.94 -9.60 -20.16
N CYS A 140 9.16 -9.08 -18.96
CA CYS A 140 9.04 -7.68 -18.59
C CYS A 140 10.39 -6.95 -18.79
N PRO A 141 10.51 -5.99 -19.73
CA PRO A 141 11.77 -5.27 -19.94
C PRO A 141 12.32 -4.51 -18.72
N PRO A 142 11.54 -3.67 -18.00
CA PRO A 142 12.06 -2.96 -16.83
C PRO A 142 12.49 -3.91 -15.71
N CYS A 143 11.89 -5.10 -15.65
CA CYS A 143 12.27 -6.16 -14.71
C CYS A 143 13.71 -6.63 -14.91
N ARG A 144 14.11 -6.92 -16.16
CA ARG A 144 15.48 -7.35 -16.48
C ARG A 144 16.51 -6.27 -16.16
N SER A 145 16.19 -5.00 -16.39
CA SER A 145 17.07 -3.89 -16.03
C SER A 145 17.29 -3.81 -14.51
N LEU A 146 16.21 -3.86 -13.72
CA LEU A 146 16.32 -3.84 -12.26
C LEU A 146 17.07 -5.05 -11.71
N THR A 147 16.90 -6.24 -12.29
CA THR A 147 17.62 -7.44 -11.83
C THR A 147 19.13 -7.26 -11.85
N ARG A 148 19.67 -6.63 -12.90
CA ARG A 148 21.13 -6.41 -13.00
C ARG A 148 21.65 -5.53 -11.86
N VAL A 149 20.95 -4.43 -11.58
CA VAL A 149 21.29 -3.53 -10.47
C VAL A 149 21.15 -4.28 -9.14
N LEU A 150 20.04 -5.00 -8.96
CA LEU A 150 19.76 -5.72 -7.73
C LEU A 150 20.76 -6.85 -7.43
N VAL A 151 21.33 -7.49 -8.45
CA VAL A 151 22.42 -8.49 -8.29
C VAL A 151 23.66 -7.85 -7.69
N GLU A 152 24.06 -6.67 -8.17
CA GLU A 152 25.22 -5.96 -7.61
C GLU A 152 24.92 -5.45 -6.19
N SER A 153 23.74 -4.84 -5.97
CA SER A 153 23.31 -4.39 -4.64
C SER A 153 23.28 -5.54 -3.63
N TYR A 154 22.77 -6.71 -4.03
CA TYR A 154 22.76 -7.92 -3.21
C TYR A 154 24.16 -8.36 -2.77
N ARG A 155 25.13 -8.34 -3.70
CA ARG A 155 26.52 -8.69 -3.39
C ARG A 155 27.13 -7.69 -2.41
N MET A 156 27.03 -6.39 -2.70
CA MET A 156 27.58 -5.34 -1.85
C MET A 156 27.03 -5.39 -0.41
N VAL A 157 25.71 -5.55 -0.26
CA VAL A 157 25.08 -5.68 1.07
C VAL A 157 25.63 -6.89 1.83
N LYS A 158 25.77 -8.05 1.17
CA LYS A 158 26.31 -9.25 1.83
C LYS A 158 27.80 -9.13 2.14
N GLU A 159 28.58 -8.51 1.26
CA GLU A 159 30.02 -8.24 1.47
C GLU A 159 30.26 -7.26 2.62
N SER A 160 29.31 -6.35 2.90
CA SER A 160 29.33 -5.49 4.09
C SER A 160 29.09 -6.25 5.42
N GLY A 161 28.84 -7.56 5.36
CA GLY A 161 28.62 -8.43 6.52
C GLY A 161 27.17 -8.48 7.01
N LYS A 162 26.22 -7.85 6.29
CA LYS A 162 24.80 -7.92 6.62
C LYS A 162 24.22 -9.27 6.21
N LYS A 163 23.38 -9.85 7.08
CA LYS A 163 22.57 -11.03 6.74
C LYS A 163 21.40 -10.60 5.86
N PHE A 164 21.58 -10.71 4.55
CA PHE A 164 20.58 -10.35 3.55
C PHE A 164 20.34 -11.53 2.59
N GLU A 165 19.07 -11.81 2.33
CA GLU A 165 18.66 -12.78 1.31
C GLU A 165 17.49 -12.23 0.49
N ILE A 166 17.40 -12.62 -0.78
CA ILE A 166 16.26 -12.28 -1.64
C ILE A 166 15.45 -13.54 -1.94
N VAL A 167 14.13 -13.41 -1.88
CA VAL A 167 13.17 -14.44 -2.29
C VAL A 167 12.46 -13.94 -3.55
N PHE A 168 12.80 -14.53 -4.69
CA PHE A 168 12.17 -14.27 -5.97
C PHE A 168 10.80 -14.97 -6.05
N VAL A 169 9.78 -14.17 -6.40
CA VAL A 169 8.42 -14.61 -6.67
C VAL A 169 8.12 -14.33 -8.14
N SER A 170 8.17 -15.39 -8.94
CA SER A 170 8.03 -15.28 -10.40
C SER A 170 6.59 -15.06 -10.84
N ALA A 171 6.43 -14.10 -11.76
CA ALA A 171 5.24 -13.89 -12.59
C ALA A 171 5.42 -14.39 -14.04
N ASP A 172 6.39 -15.29 -14.26
CA ASP A 172 6.61 -15.91 -15.57
C ASP A 172 5.45 -16.84 -15.96
N ARG A 173 5.20 -16.93 -17.27
CA ARG A 173 4.08 -17.70 -17.84
C ARG A 173 4.43 -19.16 -18.12
N SER A 174 5.68 -19.55 -17.96
CA SER A 174 6.12 -20.94 -18.07
C SER A 174 7.31 -21.22 -17.15
N GLU A 175 7.48 -22.49 -16.77
CA GLU A 175 8.60 -22.94 -15.96
C GLU A 175 9.96 -22.72 -16.66
N ASP A 176 10.00 -22.86 -17.99
CA ASP A 176 11.21 -22.61 -18.77
C ASP A 176 11.63 -21.14 -18.72
N SER A 177 10.65 -20.21 -18.83
CA SER A 177 10.92 -18.77 -18.71
C SER A 177 11.42 -18.42 -17.32
N PHE A 178 10.81 -19.01 -16.29
CA PHE A 178 11.27 -18.90 -14.90
C PHE A 178 12.72 -19.39 -14.75
N LYS A 179 13.04 -20.61 -15.21
CA LYS A 179 14.38 -21.20 -15.10
C LYS A 179 15.43 -20.36 -15.81
N GLN A 180 15.13 -19.89 -17.03
CA GLN A 180 16.04 -19.05 -17.80
C GLN A 180 16.39 -17.77 -17.03
N TYR A 181 15.38 -17.05 -16.55
CA TYR A 181 15.59 -15.78 -15.87
C TYR A 181 16.19 -15.94 -14.47
N PHE A 182 15.74 -16.95 -13.72
CA PHE A 182 16.26 -17.25 -12.40
C PHE A 182 17.73 -17.73 -12.44
N SER A 183 18.21 -18.26 -13.57
CA SER A 183 19.63 -18.62 -13.74
C SER A 183 20.58 -17.42 -13.59
N GLU A 184 20.09 -16.19 -13.84
CA GLU A 184 20.85 -14.95 -13.70
C GLU A 184 20.91 -14.43 -12.25
N MET A 185 20.19 -15.07 -11.32
CA MET A 185 19.98 -14.55 -9.96
C MET A 185 20.75 -15.36 -8.90
N PRO A 186 21.52 -14.73 -7.99
CA PRO A 186 22.32 -15.43 -6.98
C PRO A 186 21.55 -15.82 -5.69
N TRP A 187 20.25 -15.56 -5.65
CA TRP A 187 19.41 -15.67 -4.44
C TRP A 187 18.39 -16.82 -4.53
N LEU A 188 17.43 -16.86 -3.60
CA LEU A 188 16.41 -17.90 -3.49
C LEU A 188 15.15 -17.57 -4.30
N ALA A 189 14.37 -18.59 -4.66
CA ALA A 189 13.05 -18.39 -5.25
C ALA A 189 12.02 -19.33 -4.62
N VAL A 190 10.76 -18.89 -4.62
CA VAL A 190 9.63 -19.80 -4.44
C VAL A 190 9.57 -20.72 -5.68
N PRO A 191 9.45 -22.06 -5.52
CA PRO A 191 9.33 -22.96 -6.66
C PRO A 191 8.22 -22.53 -7.62
N TYR A 192 8.48 -22.56 -8.93
CA TYR A 192 7.49 -22.15 -9.93
C TYR A 192 6.18 -22.92 -9.83
N SER A 193 6.27 -24.23 -9.54
CA SER A 193 5.15 -25.14 -9.36
C SER A 193 4.28 -24.81 -8.14
N ASP A 194 4.79 -24.05 -7.15
CA ASP A 194 4.02 -23.62 -5.99
C ASP A 194 3.28 -22.30 -6.28
N GLU A 195 2.29 -22.39 -7.18
CA GLU A 195 1.44 -21.26 -7.55
C GLU A 195 0.66 -20.69 -6.36
N GLY A 196 0.21 -21.56 -5.45
CA GLY A 196 -0.52 -21.16 -4.25
C GLY A 196 0.30 -20.22 -3.36
N ARG A 197 1.58 -20.54 -3.10
CA ARG A 197 2.46 -19.69 -2.28
C ARG A 197 2.85 -18.40 -2.99
N ARG A 198 3.12 -18.45 -4.29
CA ARG A 198 3.37 -17.25 -5.09
C ARG A 198 2.17 -16.29 -5.07
N SER A 199 0.95 -16.84 -5.19
CA SER A 199 -0.29 -16.08 -5.11
C SER A 199 -0.52 -15.48 -3.70
N ARG A 200 -0.32 -16.26 -2.62
CA ARG A 200 -0.42 -15.75 -1.25
C ARG A 200 0.57 -14.61 -0.97
N LEU A 201 1.82 -14.70 -1.43
CA LEU A 201 2.82 -13.63 -1.27
C LEU A 201 2.42 -12.36 -2.05
N ASN A 202 1.91 -12.53 -3.27
CA ASN A 202 1.38 -11.41 -4.06
C ASN A 202 0.24 -10.71 -3.32
N ARG A 203 -0.73 -11.47 -2.79
CA ARG A 203 -1.85 -10.93 -2.02
C ARG A 203 -1.41 -10.27 -0.71
N LEU A 204 -0.50 -10.89 0.05
CA LEU A 204 0.01 -10.38 1.33
C LEU A 204 0.55 -8.95 1.18
N TYR A 205 1.27 -8.69 0.09
CA TYR A 205 1.82 -7.36 -0.20
C TYR A 205 0.98 -6.55 -1.18
N GLY A 206 -0.14 -7.07 -1.66
CA GLY A 206 -1.04 -6.37 -2.58
C GLY A 206 -0.36 -5.91 -3.87
N ILE A 207 0.51 -6.73 -4.46
CA ILE A 207 1.34 -6.34 -5.61
C ILE A 207 0.45 -6.08 -6.84
N GLN A 208 0.49 -4.86 -7.36
CA GLN A 208 -0.33 -4.44 -8.52
C GLN A 208 0.44 -4.50 -9.85
N GLY A 209 1.76 -4.60 -9.82
CA GLY A 209 2.60 -4.58 -11.01
C GLY A 209 4.00 -5.11 -10.74
N ILE A 210 4.79 -5.27 -11.80
CA ILE A 210 6.19 -5.68 -11.73
C ILE A 210 7.07 -4.70 -12.53
N PRO A 211 8.35 -4.51 -12.16
CA PRO A 211 9.01 -5.12 -11.01
C PRO A 211 8.67 -4.42 -9.69
N THR A 212 8.52 -5.19 -8.62
CA THR A 212 8.38 -4.69 -7.25
C THR A 212 9.34 -5.42 -6.31
N LEU A 213 10.04 -4.66 -5.47
CA LEU A 213 10.90 -5.17 -4.42
C LEU A 213 10.39 -4.67 -3.07
N ILE A 214 9.98 -5.61 -2.22
CA ILE A 214 9.62 -5.35 -0.83
C ILE A 214 10.83 -5.68 0.04
N LEU A 215 11.19 -4.83 0.99
CA LEU A 215 12.23 -5.13 1.97
C LEU A 215 11.61 -5.36 3.35
N LEU A 216 12.04 -6.44 4.00
CA LEU A 216 11.64 -6.82 5.35
C LEU A 216 12.84 -6.80 6.30
N ASP A 217 12.59 -6.49 7.56
CA ASP A 217 13.58 -6.57 8.64
C ASP A 217 13.84 -8.03 9.08
N THR A 218 14.73 -8.19 10.06
CA THR A 218 15.13 -9.50 10.60
C THR A 218 14.02 -10.24 11.34
N GLU A 219 12.91 -9.58 11.66
CA GLU A 219 11.70 -10.15 12.26
C GLU A 219 10.61 -10.43 11.20
N GLY A 220 10.88 -10.13 9.93
CA GLY A 220 9.91 -10.26 8.83
C GLY A 220 8.89 -9.13 8.77
N LYS A 221 9.11 -8.00 9.45
CA LYS A 221 8.27 -6.80 9.36
C LYS A 221 8.67 -5.96 8.16
N LEU A 222 7.68 -5.31 7.55
CA LEU A 222 7.86 -4.46 6.39
C LEU A 222 8.75 -3.24 6.72
N ILE A 223 9.85 -3.08 5.99
CA ILE A 223 10.64 -1.85 5.99
C ILE A 223 10.14 -0.90 4.91
N THR A 224 10.18 -1.32 3.63
CA THR A 224 9.75 -0.48 2.51
C THR A 224 9.08 -1.31 1.43
N ARG A 225 8.08 -0.69 0.77
CA ARG A 225 7.44 -1.21 -0.46
C ARG A 225 8.13 -0.70 -1.72
N GLN A 226 8.99 0.32 -1.56
CA GLN A 226 9.62 1.06 -2.65
C GLN A 226 11.06 0.59 -2.90
N GLY A 227 11.39 -0.65 -2.57
CA GLY A 227 12.74 -1.18 -2.73
C GLY A 227 13.29 -1.04 -4.14
N ARG A 228 12.44 -0.99 -5.18
CA ARG A 228 12.86 -0.66 -6.55
C ARG A 228 13.48 0.75 -6.64
N VAL A 229 12.81 1.75 -6.09
CA VAL A 229 13.27 3.16 -6.14
C VAL A 229 14.52 3.31 -5.28
N GLU A 230 14.49 2.76 -4.05
CA GLU A 230 15.62 2.85 -3.12
C GLU A 230 16.89 2.22 -3.69
N VAL A 231 16.81 1.03 -4.30
CA VAL A 231 17.96 0.37 -4.94
C VAL A 231 18.52 1.18 -6.11
N LEU A 232 17.66 1.84 -6.89
CA LEU A 232 18.11 2.65 -8.03
C LEU A 232 18.76 3.97 -7.58
N ASN A 233 18.34 4.51 -6.45
CA ASN A 233 18.86 5.77 -5.89
C ASN A 233 20.07 5.56 -4.97
N ASP A 234 20.34 4.33 -4.54
CA ASP A 234 21.48 3.98 -3.67
C ASP A 234 22.33 2.86 -4.29
N LEU A 235 23.00 3.20 -5.40
CA LEU A 235 23.83 2.25 -6.16
C LEU A 235 25.01 1.69 -5.36
N GLU A 236 25.43 2.35 -4.28
CA GLU A 236 26.51 1.90 -3.40
C GLU A 236 26.01 1.22 -2.12
N CYS A 237 24.69 1.05 -1.96
CA CYS A 237 24.05 0.42 -0.81
C CYS A 237 24.40 1.06 0.55
N ARG A 238 24.68 2.37 0.58
CA ARG A 238 25.05 3.10 1.80
C ARG A 238 23.85 3.27 2.75
N GLU A 239 22.65 3.34 2.19
CA GLU A 239 21.40 3.58 2.90
C GLU A 239 20.71 2.27 3.32
N PHE A 240 21.29 1.10 3.00
CA PHE A 240 20.74 -0.19 3.43
C PHE A 240 20.65 -0.27 4.97
N PRO A 241 19.50 -0.63 5.57
CA PRO A 241 18.37 -1.34 4.97
C PRO A 241 17.21 -0.44 4.50
N TRP A 242 17.47 0.56 3.65
CA TRP A 242 16.50 1.38 2.90
C TRP A 242 15.21 1.69 3.67
N HIS A 243 15.38 2.19 4.89
CA HIS A 243 14.25 2.62 5.68
C HIS A 243 13.57 3.82 4.99
N PRO A 244 12.22 3.90 5.02
CA PRO A 244 11.53 5.06 4.48
C PRO A 244 12.09 6.35 5.06
N LYS A 245 12.47 7.27 4.18
CA LYS A 245 12.96 8.58 4.61
C LYS A 245 11.78 9.39 5.15
N PRO A 246 11.94 10.14 6.25
CA PRO A 246 10.86 10.97 6.79
C PRO A 246 10.36 12.02 5.80
N VAL A 247 11.27 12.49 4.93
CA VAL A 247 11.03 13.51 3.90
C VAL A 247 11.62 13.01 2.59
N LEU A 248 10.85 13.15 1.52
CA LEU A 248 11.21 12.73 0.17
C LEU A 248 11.45 13.95 -0.73
N GLU A 249 12.43 13.87 -1.61
CA GLU A 249 12.55 14.82 -2.73
C GLU A 249 11.62 14.36 -3.84
N LEU A 250 10.69 15.21 -4.23
CA LEU A 250 9.69 14.87 -5.23
C LEU A 250 10.35 14.80 -6.61
N ASN A 251 10.11 13.70 -7.34
CA ASN A 251 10.59 13.50 -8.70
C ASN A 251 9.68 12.52 -9.45
N GLU A 252 9.92 12.31 -10.75
CA GLU A 252 9.10 11.42 -11.58
C GLU A 252 8.96 9.99 -11.01
N SER A 253 10.00 9.49 -10.33
CA SER A 253 10.02 8.10 -9.86
C SER A 253 9.11 7.86 -8.65
N ASN A 254 8.83 8.90 -7.87
CA ASN A 254 8.02 8.82 -6.65
C ASN A 254 6.73 9.65 -6.69
N ALA A 255 6.47 10.41 -7.75
CA ALA A 255 5.25 11.21 -7.91
C ALA A 255 3.95 10.40 -7.74
N VAL A 256 3.97 9.10 -8.05
CA VAL A 256 2.81 8.21 -7.80
C VAL A 256 2.37 8.17 -6.33
N GLN A 257 3.29 8.42 -5.40
CA GLN A 257 3.03 8.41 -3.96
C GLN A 257 2.14 9.58 -3.51
N LEU A 258 2.01 10.64 -4.31
CA LEU A 258 1.06 11.73 -4.06
C LEU A 258 -0.40 11.24 -4.02
N ASN A 259 -0.68 10.06 -4.57
CA ASN A 259 -1.99 9.43 -4.55
C ASN A 259 -2.20 8.46 -3.35
N GLU A 260 -1.16 8.23 -2.54
CA GLU A 260 -1.25 7.35 -1.37
C GLU A 260 -1.92 8.05 -0.16
N GLY A 261 -2.25 9.33 -0.27
CA GLY A 261 -3.01 10.10 0.70
C GLY A 261 -2.53 11.54 0.79
N PRO A 262 -2.90 12.27 1.86
CA PRO A 262 -2.45 13.63 2.05
C PRO A 262 -0.92 13.72 2.07
N CYS A 263 -0.39 14.71 1.35
CA CYS A 263 1.04 14.99 1.22
C CYS A 263 1.30 16.46 1.53
N LEU A 264 2.17 16.75 2.50
CA LEU A 264 2.76 18.06 2.65
C LEU A 264 3.90 18.19 1.64
N VAL A 265 3.86 19.22 0.82
CA VAL A 265 4.89 19.57 -0.16
C VAL A 265 5.38 20.98 0.15
N LEU A 266 6.67 21.11 0.44
CA LEU A 266 7.35 22.40 0.53
C LEU A 266 8.05 22.67 -0.81
N PHE A 267 7.52 23.60 -1.58
CA PHE A 267 8.14 24.07 -2.81
C PHE A 267 9.18 25.15 -2.48
N VAL A 268 10.36 25.07 -3.09
CA VAL A 268 11.46 26.03 -2.93
C VAL A 268 12.10 26.32 -4.28
N ASP A 269 12.70 27.51 -4.42
CA ASP A 269 13.52 27.88 -5.58
C ASP A 269 14.87 27.15 -5.44
N ALA A 270 14.95 25.94 -6.00
CA ALA A 270 16.13 25.09 -5.97
C ALA A 270 16.27 24.42 -7.33
N GLU A 271 17.34 24.74 -8.08
CA GLU A 271 17.61 24.17 -9.41
C GLU A 271 18.45 22.89 -9.32
N GLU A 272 19.18 22.71 -8.22
CA GLU A 272 20.07 21.56 -7.99
C GLU A 272 19.67 20.77 -6.73
N GLU A 273 19.91 19.45 -6.74
CA GLU A 273 19.59 18.57 -5.58
C GLU A 273 20.18 19.09 -4.26
N GLY A 274 21.40 19.65 -4.30
CA GLY A 274 22.12 20.18 -3.13
C GLY A 274 21.52 21.45 -2.50
N GLU A 275 20.53 22.06 -3.16
CA GLU A 275 19.84 23.26 -2.69
C GLU A 275 18.55 22.92 -1.92
N LEU A 276 18.13 21.65 -1.95
CA LEU A 276 16.95 21.15 -1.24
C LEU A 276 17.23 20.79 0.23
N GLU A 277 18.48 20.53 0.60
CA GLU A 277 18.88 20.11 1.95
C GLU A 277 18.38 21.05 3.06
N PRO A 278 18.49 22.39 2.95
CA PRO A 278 17.98 23.28 3.99
C PRO A 278 16.47 23.14 4.20
N ALA A 279 15.70 22.98 3.12
CA ALA A 279 14.26 22.77 3.17
C ALA A 279 13.91 21.41 3.81
N LYS A 280 14.71 20.39 3.48
CA LYS A 280 14.61 19.04 4.08
C LYS A 280 14.87 19.06 5.57
N GLU A 281 15.99 19.65 5.99
CA GLU A 281 16.39 19.78 7.40
C GLU A 281 15.35 20.57 8.21
N LEU A 282 14.67 21.53 7.57
CA LEU A 282 13.61 22.31 8.18
C LEU A 282 12.38 21.46 8.54
N ILE A 283 11.90 20.63 7.60
CA ILE A 283 10.66 19.87 7.80
C ILE A 283 10.86 18.46 8.38
N GLN A 284 12.07 17.91 8.29
CA GLN A 284 12.39 16.55 8.75
C GLN A 284 12.07 16.29 10.24
N PRO A 285 12.42 17.17 11.20
CA PRO A 285 12.09 16.95 12.60
C PRO A 285 10.58 16.86 12.85
N ILE A 286 9.77 17.61 12.09
CA ILE A 286 8.31 17.55 12.17
C ILE A 286 7.82 16.22 11.61
N ALA A 287 8.31 15.80 10.44
CA ALA A 287 7.96 14.53 9.82
C ALA A 287 8.28 13.35 10.75
N GLU A 288 9.49 13.30 11.31
CA GLU A 288 9.93 12.27 12.27
C GLU A 288 9.04 12.23 13.51
N LYS A 289 8.69 13.39 14.08
CA LYS A 289 7.80 13.50 15.23
C LYS A 289 6.43 12.91 14.93
N ILE A 290 5.85 13.23 13.77
CA ILE A 290 4.55 12.70 13.34
C ILE A 290 4.65 11.19 13.09
N ILE A 291 5.66 10.72 12.37
CA ILE A 291 5.89 9.29 12.12
C ILE A 291 6.02 8.52 13.44
N ALA A 292 6.83 9.00 14.38
CA ALA A 292 7.00 8.37 15.69
C ALA A 292 5.71 8.32 16.50
N LYS A 293 4.91 9.41 16.49
CA LYS A 293 3.62 9.50 17.18
C LYS A 293 2.62 8.43 16.70
N TYR A 294 2.53 8.19 15.39
CA TYR A 294 1.61 7.20 14.82
C TYR A 294 2.18 5.77 14.91
N LYS A 295 3.49 5.61 14.73
CA LYS A 295 4.17 4.32 14.94
C LYS A 295 3.98 3.80 16.37
N ALA A 296 4.03 4.66 17.38
CA ALA A 296 3.79 4.30 18.78
C ALA A 296 2.36 3.81 19.06
N LYS A 297 1.40 4.15 18.19
CA LYS A 297 0.01 3.69 18.24
C LYS A 297 -0.26 2.48 17.36
N GLU A 298 0.76 1.99 16.64
CA GLU A 298 0.61 0.99 15.58
C GLU A 298 -0.40 1.41 14.49
N GLU A 299 -0.42 2.72 14.20
CA GLU A 299 -1.24 3.34 13.16
C GLU A 299 -0.34 3.80 12.00
N GLU A 300 -0.92 3.88 10.80
CA GLU A 300 -0.21 4.45 9.66
C GLU A 300 -0.12 5.98 9.77
N THR A 301 0.99 6.53 9.26
CA THR A 301 1.19 7.98 9.24
C THR A 301 0.16 8.63 8.29
N PRO A 302 -0.57 9.64 8.76
CA PRO A 302 -1.67 10.24 7.98
C PRO A 302 -1.19 11.16 6.85
N LEU A 303 0.08 11.57 6.88
CA LEU A 303 0.65 12.61 6.03
C LEU A 303 2.04 12.18 5.55
N LEU A 304 2.28 12.26 4.25
CA LEU A 304 3.61 12.13 3.65
C LEU A 304 4.26 13.52 3.54
N PHE A 305 5.60 13.58 3.52
CA PHE A 305 6.34 14.84 3.48
C PHE A 305 7.28 14.85 2.28
N PHE A 306 7.16 15.90 1.49
CA PHE A 306 7.95 16.13 0.29
C PHE A 306 8.57 17.52 0.29
N ILE A 307 9.72 17.63 -0.35
CA ILE A 307 10.27 18.89 -0.85
C ILE A 307 10.29 18.83 -2.38
N ALA A 308 10.03 19.96 -3.02
CA ALA A 308 10.00 20.08 -4.47
C ALA A 308 10.81 21.32 -4.90
N GLY A 309 11.78 21.12 -5.80
CA GLY A 309 12.56 22.19 -6.41
C GLY A 309 11.95 22.64 -7.74
N GLU A 310 12.77 23.21 -8.61
CA GLU A 310 12.38 23.60 -9.97
C GLU A 310 12.68 22.47 -10.95
N ASP A 311 11.64 21.73 -11.36
CA ASP A 311 11.73 20.71 -12.41
C ASP A 311 10.40 20.52 -13.16
N ASP A 312 10.46 19.85 -14.32
CA ASP A 312 9.29 19.59 -15.20
C ASP A 312 8.14 18.88 -14.46
N MET A 313 8.48 18.03 -13.48
CA MET A 313 7.50 17.28 -12.69
C MET A 313 6.79 18.21 -11.70
N THR A 314 7.53 19.11 -11.05
CA THR A 314 7.01 20.10 -10.11
C THR A 314 6.11 21.09 -10.82
N ASP A 315 6.50 21.54 -12.00
CA ASP A 315 5.68 22.39 -12.87
C ASP A 315 4.37 21.69 -13.25
N SER A 316 4.46 20.44 -13.69
CA SER A 316 3.29 19.63 -14.02
C SER A 316 2.35 19.46 -12.81
N LEU A 317 2.90 19.29 -11.61
CA LEU A 317 2.13 19.19 -10.38
C LEU A 317 1.44 20.52 -10.05
N ARG A 318 2.16 21.64 -10.15
CA ARG A 318 1.62 22.99 -9.91
C ARG A 318 0.47 23.29 -10.87
N ASP A 319 0.64 23.01 -12.16
CA ASP A 319 -0.38 23.18 -13.18
C ASP A 319 -1.63 22.33 -12.88
N TYR A 320 -1.42 21.04 -12.62
CA TYR A 320 -2.52 20.11 -12.33
C TYR A 320 -3.31 20.50 -11.09
N THR A 321 -2.62 21.08 -10.09
CA THR A 321 -3.22 21.50 -8.82
C THR A 321 -3.59 22.98 -8.77
N ASN A 322 -3.36 23.74 -9.85
CA ASN A 322 -3.58 25.17 -9.94
C ASN A 322 -2.92 25.95 -8.77
N LEU A 323 -1.66 25.60 -8.46
CA LEU A 323 -0.87 26.28 -7.42
C LEU A 323 -0.19 27.53 -8.00
N PRO A 324 0.00 28.60 -7.20
CA PRO A 324 0.75 29.77 -7.64
C PRO A 324 2.23 29.41 -7.83
N GLU A 325 2.93 30.05 -8.76
CA GLU A 325 4.40 29.95 -8.94
C GLU A 325 5.18 30.70 -7.83
N ALA A 326 4.72 30.64 -6.59
CA ALA A 326 5.42 31.18 -5.44
C ALA A 326 6.42 30.15 -4.89
N ALA A 327 7.57 30.63 -4.43
CA ALA A 327 8.45 29.90 -3.53
C ALA A 327 9.10 30.86 -2.50
N PRO A 328 9.28 30.42 -1.24
CA PRO A 328 8.84 29.13 -0.72
C PRO A 328 7.31 29.05 -0.62
N LEU A 329 6.73 27.88 -0.91
CA LEU A 329 5.29 27.65 -0.80
C LEU A 329 5.03 26.35 -0.04
N LEU A 330 4.29 26.45 1.07
CA LEU A 330 3.92 25.28 1.88
C LEU A 330 2.50 24.85 1.53
N THR A 331 2.36 23.63 1.02
CA THR A 331 1.05 23.12 0.57
C THR A 331 0.80 21.74 1.15
N ILE A 332 -0.45 21.45 1.54
CA ILE A 332 -0.92 20.08 1.72
C ILE A 332 -1.84 19.74 0.55
N LEU A 333 -1.51 18.66 -0.17
CA LEU A 333 -2.28 18.13 -1.27
C LEU A 333 -2.98 16.84 -0.85
N ASP A 334 -4.28 16.76 -1.06
CA ASP A 334 -5.07 15.55 -0.93
C ASP A 334 -5.74 15.24 -2.26
N MET A 335 -5.05 14.43 -3.08
CA MET A 335 -5.52 14.03 -4.41
C MET A 335 -6.83 13.24 -4.35
N SER A 336 -7.04 12.48 -3.27
CA SER A 336 -8.25 11.68 -3.10
C SER A 336 -9.47 12.55 -2.80
N ALA A 337 -9.27 13.61 -2.01
CA ALA A 337 -10.31 14.59 -1.70
C ALA A 337 -10.42 15.70 -2.76
N ARG A 338 -9.55 15.69 -3.78
CA ARG A 338 -9.39 16.77 -4.75
C ARG A 338 -9.28 18.14 -4.08
N ALA A 339 -8.51 18.20 -3.00
CA ALA A 339 -8.37 19.37 -2.15
C ALA A 339 -6.90 19.72 -1.95
N LYS A 340 -6.61 21.02 -1.92
CA LYS A 340 -5.33 21.59 -1.54
C LYS A 340 -5.51 22.58 -0.40
N TYR A 341 -4.47 22.73 0.39
CA TYR A 341 -4.37 23.70 1.48
C TYR A 341 -3.08 24.45 1.27
N VAL A 342 -3.17 25.75 1.01
CA VAL A 342 -2.02 26.56 0.62
C VAL A 342 -1.71 27.54 1.75
N LEU A 343 -0.44 27.56 2.18
CA LEU A 343 0.10 28.55 3.09
C LEU A 343 1.23 29.30 2.39
N ASP A 344 0.88 30.47 1.89
CA ASP A 344 1.80 31.42 1.25
C ASP A 344 2.31 32.40 2.32
N VAL A 345 3.60 32.32 2.63
CA VAL A 345 4.29 33.15 3.63
C VAL A 345 5.69 33.51 3.12
N GLU A 346 6.17 34.69 3.49
CA GLU A 346 7.49 35.18 3.06
C GLU A 346 8.65 34.30 3.52
N GLU A 347 8.53 33.68 4.70
CA GLU A 347 9.55 32.80 5.28
C GLU A 347 8.90 31.58 5.93
N ILE A 348 9.41 30.40 5.60
CA ILE A 348 9.00 29.15 6.22
C ILE A 348 9.91 28.87 7.43
N THR A 349 9.29 28.59 8.57
CA THR A 349 10.01 28.20 9.81
C THR A 349 9.44 26.88 10.35
N PRO A 350 10.20 26.11 11.14
CA PRO A 350 9.69 24.86 11.73
C PRO A 350 8.37 25.01 12.49
N SER A 351 8.20 26.12 13.22
CA SER A 351 6.96 26.42 13.96
C SER A 351 5.76 26.64 13.05
N ILE A 352 5.96 27.27 11.89
CA ILE A 352 4.91 27.47 10.89
C ILE A 352 4.48 26.12 10.31
N VAL A 353 5.45 25.29 9.94
CA VAL A 353 5.19 23.94 9.40
C VAL A 353 4.45 23.07 10.42
N GLU A 354 4.90 23.07 11.67
CA GLU A 354 4.27 22.31 12.75
C GLU A 354 2.81 22.76 12.99
N HIS A 355 2.57 24.06 13.07
CA HIS A 355 1.22 24.60 13.24
C HIS A 355 0.31 24.25 12.06
N PHE A 356 0.83 24.33 10.83
CA PHE A 356 0.08 24.00 9.62
C PHE A 356 -0.32 22.51 9.58
N VAL A 357 0.62 21.62 9.92
CA VAL A 357 0.35 20.18 10.04
C VAL A 357 -0.66 19.89 11.15
N ASP A 358 -0.49 20.48 12.33
CA ASP A 358 -1.40 20.26 13.46
C ASP A 358 -2.82 20.74 13.15
N ASP A 359 -2.97 21.89 12.48
CA ASP A 359 -4.28 22.40 12.08
C ASP A 359 -4.90 21.58 10.95
N PHE A 360 -4.11 21.02 10.04
CA PHE A 360 -4.60 20.05 9.04
C PHE A 360 -5.13 18.79 9.72
N LEU A 361 -4.33 18.19 10.61
CA LEU A 361 -4.71 16.98 11.34
C LEU A 361 -5.88 17.21 12.30
N ALA A 362 -6.09 18.43 12.76
CA ALA A 362 -7.23 18.84 13.57
C ALA A 362 -8.42 19.35 12.74
N GLU A 363 -8.35 19.30 11.41
CA GLU A 363 -9.39 19.71 10.45
C GLU A 363 -9.83 21.19 10.59
N LYS A 364 -8.90 22.07 10.97
CA LYS A 364 -9.16 23.50 11.10
C LYS A 364 -8.86 24.28 9.82
N LEU A 365 -8.06 23.72 8.93
CA LEU A 365 -7.74 24.36 7.65
C LEU A 365 -8.92 24.31 6.69
N LYS A 366 -9.07 25.36 5.88
CA LYS A 366 -10.08 25.42 4.83
C LYS A 366 -9.52 24.81 3.54
N PRO A 367 -10.18 23.80 2.95
CA PRO A 367 -9.75 23.24 1.68
C PRO A 367 -10.06 24.18 0.52
N GLU A 368 -9.16 24.25 -0.44
CA GLU A 368 -9.36 24.79 -1.77
C GLU A 368 -9.47 23.64 -2.79
N PRO A 369 -10.31 23.74 -3.83
CA PRO A 369 -10.43 22.69 -4.84
C PRO A 369 -9.17 22.59 -5.72
N ILE A 370 -8.85 21.35 -6.10
CA ILE A 370 -7.91 20.98 -7.17
C ILE A 370 -8.62 20.97 -8.52
#